data_AF-A0A126PZV9-F1
#
_entry.id   AF-A0A126PZV9-F1
#
_cell.length_a   1.000
_cell.length_b   1.000
_cell.length_c   1.000
_cell.angle_alpha   90.00
_cell.angle_beta   90.00
_cell.angle_gamma   90.00
#
_symmetry.space_group_name_H-M   'P 1'
#
loop_
_entity.id
_entity.type
_entity.pdbx_description
1 polymer ?
#
loop_
_entity_poly.entity_id
_entity_poly.type
_entity_poly.pdbx_seq_one_letter_code
_entity_poly.pdbx_strand_id
1 'polypeptide(L)' 'MSKQEEPIVIINGTALTEAQAMTVRAAIENFDSDLKENGLGDDAHGVEMTKLYRDRISEIRRLIFV' A
#
# COMPACT_ATOMS: atom_id res chain seq x y z
N MET A 1 -0.90 15.78 -21.65
CA MET A 1 -0.45 15.06 -20.44
C MET A 1 -0.63 13.59 -20.72
N SER A 2 0.44 12.81 -20.82
CA SER A 2 0.30 11.35 -20.90
C SER A 2 -0.35 10.90 -19.59
N LYS A 3 -1.47 10.18 -19.68
CA LYS A 3 -2.11 9.53 -18.54
C LYS A 3 -1.01 8.66 -17.90
N GLN A 4 -0.58 8.96 -16.68
CA GLN A 4 0.35 8.09 -15.97
C GLN A 4 -0.39 6.75 -15.84
N GLU A 5 0.11 5.71 -16.50
CA GLU A 5 -0.50 4.39 -16.45
C GLU A 5 -0.35 3.85 -15.01
N GLU A 6 -1.36 3.14 -14.52
CA GLU A 6 -1.31 2.53 -13.18
C GLU A 6 -0.19 1.48 -13.13
N PRO A 7 0.40 1.22 -11.95
CA PRO A 7 1.52 0.29 -11.82
C PRO A 7 1.13 -1.13 -12.25
N ILE A 8 2.08 -1.84 -12.87
CA ILE A 8 1.92 -3.27 -13.13
C ILE A 8 2.06 -4.03 -11.81
N VAL A 9 0.95 -4.54 -11.30
CA VAL A 9 0.92 -5.43 -10.14
C VAL A 9 0.80 -6.87 -10.62
N ILE A 10 1.69 -7.75 -10.15
CA ILE A 10 1.68 -9.17 -10.46
C ILE A 10 1.48 -9.97 -9.18
N ILE A 11 0.43 -10.78 -9.12
CA ILE A 11 0.14 -11.68 -7.99
C ILE A 11 0.19 -13.11 -8.51
N ASN A 12 1.08 -13.93 -7.96
CA ASN A 12 1.26 -15.33 -8.36
C ASN A 12 1.38 -15.53 -9.89
N GLY A 13 2.15 -14.65 -10.55
CA GLY A 13 2.35 -14.69 -12.01
C GLY A 13 1.20 -14.11 -12.84
N THR A 14 0.12 -13.64 -12.22
CA THR A 14 -1.01 -13.02 -12.92
C THR A 14 -0.90 -11.50 -12.85
N ALA A 15 -0.79 -10.85 -14.01
CA ALA A 15 -0.82 -9.40 -14.11
C ALA A 15 -2.25 -8.89 -13.88
N LEU A 16 -2.39 -7.90 -13.01
CA LEU A 16 -3.67 -7.25 -12.74
C LEU A 16 -4.04 -6.29 -13.88
N THR A 17 -5.34 -6.11 -14.10
CA THR A 17 -5.86 -5.02 -14.94
C THR A 17 -5.65 -3.66 -14.25
N GLU A 18 -5.73 -2.56 -14.99
CA GLU A 18 -5.64 -1.20 -14.41
C GLU A 18 -6.62 -1.00 -13.24
N ALA A 19 -7.87 -1.47 -13.37
CA ALA A 19 -8.88 -1.35 -12.32
C ALA A 19 -8.51 -2.13 -11.05
N GLN A 20 -7.89 -3.31 -11.21
CA GLN A 20 -7.42 -4.12 -10.11
C GLN A 20 -6.17 -3.50 -9.45
N ALA A 21 -5.23 -2.98 -10.23
CA ALA A 21 -4.08 -2.24 -9.72
C ALA A 21 -4.50 -0.98 -8.94
N MET A 22 -5.46 -0.21 -9.45
CA MET A 22 -6.07 0.91 -8.73
C MET A 22 -6.69 0.49 -7.40
N THR A 23 -7.36 -0.66 -7.38
CA THR A 23 -7.97 -1.21 -6.16
C THR A 23 -6.91 -1.51 -5.11
N VAL A 24 -5.77 -2.11 -5.51
CA VAL A 24 -4.63 -2.35 -4.61
C VAL A 24 -4.04 -1.04 -4.10
N ARG A 25 -3.84 -0.05 -4.97
CA ARG A 25 -3.37 1.29 -4.58
C ARG A 25 -4.29 1.91 -3.53
N ALA A 26 -5.60 1.95 -3.79
CA ALA A 26 -6.57 2.50 -2.85
C ALA A 26 -6.59 1.74 -1.50
N ALA A 27 -6.48 0.42 -1.52
CA ALA A 27 -6.42 -0.38 -0.29
C ALA A 27 -5.19 -0.05 0.56
N ILE A 28 -4.02 0.09 -0.07
CA ILE A 28 -2.77 0.46 0.61
C ILE A 28 -2.85 1.86 1.21
N GLU A 29 -3.40 2.82 0.48
CA GLU A 29 -3.56 4.20 0.96
C GLU A 29 -4.53 4.27 2.15
N ASN A 30 -5.67 3.57 2.07
CA ASN A 30 -6.63 3.49 3.17
C ASN A 30 -6.01 2.82 4.40
N PHE A 31 -5.23 1.75 4.20
CA PHE A 31 -4.58 1.06 5.32
C PHE A 31 -3.52 1.91 6.01
N ASP A 32 -2.70 2.68 5.27
CA ASP A 32 -1.78 3.64 5.91
C ASP A 32 -2.51 4.76 6.65
N SER A 33 -3.67 5.22 6.15
CA SER A 33 -4.49 6.19 6.87
C SER A 33 -4.97 5.62 8.20
N ASP A 34 -5.52 4.41 8.19
CA ASP A 34 -5.99 3.71 9.39
C ASP A 34 -4.84 3.45 10.39
N LEU A 35 -3.67 3.01 9.91
CA LEU A 35 -2.49 2.81 10.76
C LEU A 35 -1.96 4.12 11.38
N LYS A 36 -2.15 5.26 10.72
CA LYS A 36 -1.77 6.58 11.28
C LYS A 36 -2.75 7.05 12.35
N GLU A 37 -4.04 6.78 12.15
CA GLU A 37 -5.11 7.24 13.05
C GLU A 37 -5.26 6.32 14.26
N ASN A 38 -5.29 5.00 14.01
CA ASN A 38 -5.70 3.99 14.99
C ASN A 38 -4.55 3.07 15.42
N GLY A 39 -3.51 2.90 14.58
CA GLY A 39 -2.47 1.91 14.82
C GLY A 39 -3.02 0.47 14.92
N LEU A 40 -2.22 -0.44 15.48
CA LEU A 40 -2.62 -1.85 15.70
C LEU A 40 -2.69 -2.22 17.20
N GLY A 41 -2.85 -1.23 18.07
CA GLY A 41 -2.86 -1.37 19.51
C GLY A 41 -1.63 -0.76 20.19
N ASP A 42 -1.76 -0.57 21.50
CA ASP A 42 -0.79 0.17 22.33
C ASP A 42 0.25 -0.73 22.99
N ASP A 43 0.16 -2.05 22.80
CA ASP A 43 1.21 -2.96 23.27
C ASP A 43 2.46 -2.88 22.37
N ALA A 44 3.57 -3.43 22.87
CA ALA A 44 4.85 -3.38 22.15
C ALA A 44 4.75 -4.01 20.76
N HIS A 45 3.92 -5.04 20.60
CA HIS A 45 3.74 -5.73 19.33
C HIS A 45 2.95 -4.87 18.33
N GLY A 46 1.84 -4.25 18.75
CA GLY A 46 1.02 -3.35 17.94
C GLY A 46 1.81 -2.14 17.44
N VAL A 47 2.63 -1.54 18.30
CA VAL A 47 3.52 -0.42 17.94
C VAL A 47 4.56 -0.85 16.91
N GLU A 48 5.22 -2.00 17.12
CA GLU A 48 6.23 -2.53 16.21
C GLU A 48 5.61 -2.85 14.83
N MET A 49 4.47 -3.52 14.80
CA MET A 49 3.78 -3.90 13.57
C MET A 49 3.29 -2.68 12.80
N THR A 50 2.75 -1.67 13.49
CA THR A 50 2.34 -0.40 12.88
C THR A 50 3.52 0.25 12.14
N LYS A 51 4.70 0.30 12.78
CA LYS A 51 5.91 0.83 12.15
C LYS A 51 6.31 0.01 10.93
N LEU A 52 6.42 -1.32 11.07
CA LEU A 52 6.86 -2.21 9.99
C LEU A 52 5.95 -2.13 8.77
N TYR A 53 4.63 -2.10 8.96
CA TYR A 53 3.67 -1.98 7.87
C TYR A 53 3.77 -0.62 7.17
N ARG A 54 3.90 0.47 7.92
CA ARG A 54 4.07 1.80 7.32
C ARG A 54 5.38 1.93 6.53
N ASP A 55 6.43 1.24 6.96
CA ASP A 55 7.69 1.15 6.21
C ASP A 55 7.50 0.40 4.88
N ARG A 56 6.80 -0.74 4.87
CA ARG A 56 6.47 -1.49 3.64
C ARG A 56 5.56 -0.68 2.71
N ILE A 57 4.57 0.02 3.25
CA ILE A 57 3.68 0.88 2.45
C ILE A 57 4.48 2.01 1.79
N SER A 58 5.44 2.61 2.51
CA SER A 58 6.31 3.64 1.95
C SER A 58 7.19 3.12 0.82
N GLU A 59 7.68 1.88 0.90
CA GLU A 59 8.38 1.22 -0.19
C GLU A 59 7.48 0.98 -1.39
N ILE A 60 6.26 0.47 -1.18
CA ILE A 60 5.31 0.22 -2.26
C ILE A 60 4.90 1.53 -2.95
N ARG A 61 4.62 2.60 -2.19
CA ARG A 61 4.30 3.93 -2.76
C ARG A 61 5.38 4.43 -3.72
N ARG A 62 6.66 4.20 -3.40
CA ARG A 62 7.77 4.54 -4.30
C ARG A 62 7.76 3.71 -5.58
N LEU A 63 7.19 2.50 -5.59
CA LEU A 63 7.03 1.74 -6.82
C LEU A 63 5.84 2.23 -7.66
N ILE A 64 4.82 2.79 -7.02
CA ILE A 64 3.57 3.24 -7.67
C ILE A 64 3.71 4.63 -8.30
N PHE A 65 4.40 5.56 -7.63
CA PHE A 65 4.37 7.00 -7.98
C PHE A 65 5.69 7.57 -8.55
N VAL A 66 6.62 6.71 -8.96
CA VAL A 66 7.87 7.14 -9.65
C VAL A 66 7.59 7.64 -11.06
#